data_AF-A0A3D3NZF2-F1
#
_entry.id   AF-A0A3D3NZF2-F1
#
_cell.length_a   1.000
_cell.length_b   1.000
_cell.length_c   1.000
_cell.angle_alpha   90.00
_cell.angle_beta   90.00
_cell.angle_gamma   90.00
#
_symmetry.space_group_name_H-M   'P 1'
#
loop_
_entity.id
_entity.type
_entity.pdbx_description
1 polymer ?
#
loop_
_entity_poly.entity_id
_entity_poly.type
_entity_poly.pdbx_seq_one_letter_code
_entity_poly.pdbx_strand_id
1 'polypeptide(L)'
;MKKPATSRTGWWIAGLLEKHSNTDRPTYWNNYRLIKAGDWRTAFRKAAELGAANARVGNKAFSGHQEFIGVTDLLPIYDEFEDGAELLWQELEASQDDDGIPLRVFTVTDLESQYELPGDDGVPANA
;
A
#
# COMPACT_ATOMS: atom_id res chain seq x y z
N MET A 1 -4.82 -3.70 21.67
CA MET A 1 -5.18 -2.32 22.05
C MET A 1 -6.25 -1.81 21.09
N LYS A 2 -7.14 -0.87 21.45
CA LYS A 2 -8.11 -0.30 20.48
C LYS A 2 -7.45 0.83 19.69
N LYS A 3 -7.61 0.84 18.36
CA LYS A 3 -7.12 1.92 17.47
C LYS A 3 -7.89 3.24 17.74
N PRO A 4 -7.27 4.41 17.52
CA PRO A 4 -7.94 5.69 17.73
C PRO A 4 -9.08 5.91 16.73
N ALA A 5 -10.11 6.64 17.16
CA ALA A 5 -11.30 6.88 16.35
C ALA A 5 -11.10 7.97 15.27
N THR A 6 -10.12 8.84 15.47
CA THR A 6 -9.78 9.97 14.60
C THR A 6 -8.31 9.90 14.19
N SER A 7 -7.97 10.57 13.09
CA SER A 7 -6.59 10.78 12.66
C SER A 7 -6.13 12.18 13.06
N ARG A 8 -4.92 12.31 13.58
CA ARG A 8 -4.33 13.61 13.97
C ARG A 8 -4.14 14.52 12.75
N THR A 9 -3.73 13.95 11.64
CA THR A 9 -3.50 14.65 10.36
C THR A 9 -4.75 14.75 9.50
N GLY A 10 -5.82 14.03 9.87
CA GLY A 10 -7.02 13.86 9.05
C GLY A 10 -6.81 12.94 7.83
N TRP A 11 -5.68 12.23 7.77
CA TRP A 11 -5.37 11.25 6.75
C TRP A 11 -5.35 9.83 7.32
N TRP A 12 -5.75 8.89 6.47
CA TRP A 12 -5.81 7.46 6.76
C TRP A 12 -5.17 6.69 5.61
N ILE A 13 -4.58 5.56 5.92
CA ILE A 13 -4.19 4.54 4.95
C ILE A 13 -5.23 3.43 4.96
N ALA A 14 -5.65 3.03 3.77
CA ALA A 14 -6.57 1.91 3.57
C ALA A 14 -6.02 0.92 2.53
N GLY A 15 -5.99 -0.36 2.87
CA GLY A 15 -5.68 -1.44 1.93
C GLY A 15 -6.94 -1.88 1.19
N LEU A 16 -6.89 -1.91 -0.14
CA LEU A 16 -8.01 -2.34 -0.99
C LEU A 16 -7.65 -3.67 -1.65
N LEU A 17 -8.27 -4.75 -1.20
CA LEU A 17 -8.05 -6.08 -1.77
C LEU A 17 -8.89 -6.26 -3.03
N GLU A 18 -8.21 -6.53 -4.12
CA GLU A 18 -8.78 -6.74 -5.44
C GLU A 18 -8.34 -8.13 -5.94
N LYS A 19 -9.26 -8.84 -6.60
CA LYS A 19 -9.00 -10.13 -7.25
C LYS A 19 -9.03 -9.96 -8.76
N HIS A 20 -8.06 -10.56 -9.44
CA HIS A 20 -7.94 -10.53 -10.89
C HIS A 20 -8.21 -11.92 -11.48
N SER A 21 -8.81 -11.95 -12.68
CA SER A 21 -9.09 -13.19 -13.42
C SER A 21 -8.01 -13.54 -14.46
N ASN A 22 -6.96 -12.70 -14.57
CA ASN A 22 -5.86 -12.93 -15.50
C ASN A 22 -4.87 -13.93 -14.88
N THR A 23 -4.72 -15.10 -15.51
CA THR A 23 -3.84 -16.20 -15.05
C THR A 23 -2.35 -15.92 -15.23
N ASP A 24 -1.97 -14.96 -16.06
CA ASP A 24 -0.57 -14.57 -16.29
C ASP A 24 -0.04 -13.61 -15.21
N ARG A 25 -0.86 -13.32 -14.19
CA ARG A 25 -0.59 -12.33 -13.15
C ARG A 25 -0.96 -12.86 -11.76
N PRO A 26 -0.45 -12.24 -10.69
CA PRO A 26 -0.89 -12.56 -9.33
C PRO A 26 -2.41 -12.40 -9.20
N THR A 27 -3.06 -13.40 -8.59
CA THR A 27 -4.51 -13.46 -8.44
C THR A 27 -5.07 -12.36 -7.55
N TYR A 28 -4.31 -11.91 -6.55
CA TYR A 28 -4.75 -10.96 -5.52
C TYR A 28 -3.78 -9.80 -5.36
N TRP A 29 -4.34 -8.61 -5.20
CA TRP A 29 -3.60 -7.36 -5.09
C TRP A 29 -4.17 -6.59 -3.89
N ASN A 30 -3.29 -6.13 -3.00
CA ASN A 30 -3.70 -5.26 -1.90
C ASN A 30 -3.18 -3.84 -2.13
N ASN A 31 -4.03 -2.97 -2.64
CA ASN A 31 -3.67 -1.62 -3.04
C ASN A 31 -3.86 -0.65 -1.87
N TYR A 32 -2.76 -0.12 -1.31
CA TYR A 32 -2.83 0.89 -0.26
C TYR A 32 -3.14 2.29 -0.82
N ARG A 33 -4.06 3.00 -0.18
CA ARG A 33 -4.55 4.33 -0.57
C ARG A 33 -4.56 5.30 0.60
N LEU A 34 -4.21 6.55 0.33
CA LEU A 34 -4.43 7.67 1.24
C LEU A 34 -5.89 8.16 1.16
N ILE A 35 -6.54 8.30 2.31
CA ILE A 35 -7.93 8.71 2.45
C ILE A 35 -8.02 9.90 3.41
N LYS A 36 -8.51 11.05 2.92
CA LYS A 36 -8.77 12.20 3.78
C LYS A 36 -10.12 12.05 4.49
N ALA A 37 -10.12 11.96 5.82
CA ALA A 37 -11.33 11.81 6.64
C ALA A 37 -11.07 12.20 8.11
N GLY A 38 -12.08 12.76 8.78
CA GLY A 38 -11.98 13.13 10.19
C GLY A 38 -12.03 11.93 11.14
N ASP A 39 -12.68 10.84 10.72
CA ASP A 39 -12.92 9.66 11.54
C ASP A 39 -12.85 8.35 10.73
N TRP A 40 -12.67 7.24 11.43
CA TRP A 40 -12.47 5.92 10.83
C TRP A 40 -13.68 5.44 10.00
N ARG A 41 -14.92 5.78 10.37
CA ARG A 41 -16.11 5.34 9.62
C ARG A 41 -16.18 6.04 8.28
N THR A 42 -15.92 7.34 8.28
CA THR A 42 -15.82 8.13 7.06
C THR A 42 -14.67 7.63 6.17
N ALA A 43 -13.52 7.31 6.76
CA ALA A 43 -12.38 6.76 6.04
C ALA A 43 -12.71 5.39 5.40
N PHE A 44 -13.27 4.46 6.17
CA PHE A 44 -13.67 3.14 5.71
C PHE A 44 -14.66 3.22 4.54
N ARG A 45 -15.71 4.04 4.68
CA ARG A 45 -16.72 4.22 3.62
C ARG A 45 -16.08 4.72 2.33
N LYS A 46 -15.23 5.74 2.40
CA LYS A 46 -14.52 6.27 1.23
C LYS A 46 -13.61 5.22 0.59
N ALA A 47 -12.91 4.43 1.40
CA ALA A 47 -12.06 3.35 0.92
C ALA A 47 -12.86 2.27 0.16
N ALA A 48 -13.99 1.84 0.72
CA ALA A 48 -14.89 0.89 0.06
C ALA A 48 -15.49 1.43 -1.24
N GLU A 49 -15.89 2.71 -1.25
CA GLU A 49 -16.38 3.40 -2.45
C GLU A 49 -15.31 3.45 -3.56
N LEU A 50 -14.04 3.69 -3.20
CA LEU A 50 -12.92 3.68 -4.14
C LEU A 50 -12.65 2.27 -4.70
N GLY A 51 -12.62 1.24 -3.87
CA GLY A 51 -12.45 -0.15 -4.34
C GLY A 51 -13.56 -0.56 -5.30
N ALA A 52 -14.82 -0.26 -4.97
CA ALA A 52 -15.96 -0.52 -5.84
C ALA A 52 -15.93 0.32 -7.14
N ALA A 53 -15.30 1.49 -7.14
CA ALA A 53 -15.07 2.26 -8.35
C ALA A 53 -14.00 1.61 -9.25
N ASN A 54 -12.86 1.21 -8.68
CA ASN A 54 -11.79 0.52 -9.43
C ASN A 54 -12.30 -0.76 -10.11
N ALA A 55 -13.12 -1.55 -9.42
CA ALA A 55 -13.72 -2.77 -9.98
C ALA A 55 -14.56 -2.50 -11.26
N ARG A 56 -15.16 -1.30 -11.36
CA ARG A 56 -16.02 -0.92 -12.49
C ARG A 56 -15.26 -0.35 -13.68
N VAL A 57 -14.22 0.45 -13.43
CA VAL A 57 -13.54 1.23 -14.49
C VAL A 57 -12.09 0.78 -14.74
N GLY A 58 -11.62 -0.22 -14.00
CA GLY A 58 -10.20 -0.52 -13.88
C GLY A 58 -9.50 0.45 -12.92
N ASN A 59 -8.23 0.19 -12.64
CA ASN A 59 -7.39 1.09 -11.85
C ASN A 59 -6.33 1.75 -12.76
N LYS A 60 -5.57 2.71 -12.22
CA LYS A 60 -4.57 3.47 -13.00
C LYS A 60 -3.50 2.58 -13.68
N ALA A 61 -3.24 1.40 -13.15
CA ALA A 61 -2.24 0.49 -13.70
C ALA A 61 -2.86 -0.52 -14.68
N PHE A 62 -4.16 -0.81 -14.60
CA PHE A 62 -4.82 -1.83 -15.42
C PHE A 62 -6.27 -1.49 -15.76
N SER A 63 -6.59 -1.55 -17.05
CA SER A 63 -7.95 -1.35 -17.59
C SER A 63 -8.80 -2.64 -17.63
N GLY A 64 -8.37 -3.71 -16.95
CA GLY A 64 -9.05 -5.01 -16.94
C GLY A 64 -10.18 -5.13 -15.90
N HIS A 65 -11.00 -6.18 -16.03
CA HIS A 65 -12.05 -6.50 -15.06
C HIS A 65 -11.42 -6.95 -13.73
N GLN A 66 -11.83 -6.31 -12.64
CA GLN A 66 -11.31 -6.56 -11.30
C GLN A 66 -12.50 -6.76 -10.37
N GLU A 67 -12.38 -7.67 -9.41
CA GLU A 67 -13.37 -7.84 -8.34
C GLU A 67 -12.83 -7.17 -7.08
N PHE A 68 -13.58 -6.23 -6.51
CA PHE A 68 -13.26 -5.67 -5.20
C PHE A 68 -13.73 -6.61 -4.11
N ILE A 69 -12.79 -7.13 -3.33
CA ILE A 69 -13.06 -8.10 -2.25
C ILE A 69 -13.38 -7.36 -0.94
N GLY A 70 -12.64 -6.29 -0.63
CA GLY A 70 -12.89 -5.52 0.58
C GLY A 70 -11.71 -4.66 1.03
N VAL A 71 -11.93 -3.95 2.14
CA VAL A 71 -10.89 -3.18 2.82
C VAL A 71 -10.16 -4.09 3.80
N THR A 72 -8.85 -4.25 3.64
CA THR A 72 -7.99 -5.13 4.46
C THR A 72 -7.38 -4.40 5.64
N ASP A 73 -7.04 -3.14 5.44
CA ASP A 73 -6.41 -2.29 6.45
C ASP A 73 -7.11 -0.94 6.53
N LEU A 74 -7.11 -0.39 7.74
CA LEU A 74 -7.51 0.99 7.99
C LEU A 74 -6.72 1.53 9.18
N LEU A 75 -5.84 2.48 8.91
CA LEU A 75 -4.90 3.03 9.88
C LEU A 75 -4.86 4.55 9.79
N PRO A 76 -4.98 5.28 10.90
CA PRO A 76 -4.79 6.71 10.91
C PRO A 76 -3.30 7.04 10.76
N ILE A 77 -2.99 8.10 10.03
CA ILE A 77 -1.63 8.65 9.94
C ILE A 77 -1.42 9.60 11.12
N TYR A 78 -0.37 9.34 11.89
CA TYR A 78 -0.06 10.10 13.10
C TYR A 78 0.88 11.28 12.84
N ASP A 79 1.80 11.10 11.89
CA ASP A 79 2.86 12.06 11.58
C ASP A 79 2.49 12.92 10.36
N GLU A 80 2.93 14.17 10.36
CA GLU A 80 2.85 15.02 9.17
C GLU A 80 3.77 14.45 8.07
N PHE A 81 3.48 14.76 6.80
CA PHE A 81 4.28 14.24 5.69
C PHE A 81 5.62 14.96 5.59
N GLU A 82 6.65 14.35 6.17
CA GLU A 82 8.05 14.78 6.13
C GLU A 82 9.01 13.59 6.04
N ASP A 83 10.30 13.87 5.87
CA ASP A 83 11.34 12.83 5.86
C ASP A 83 11.34 12.07 7.20
N GLY A 84 11.31 10.74 7.12
CA GLY A 84 11.24 9.86 8.29
C GLY A 84 9.85 9.69 8.91
N ALA A 85 8.79 10.32 8.38
CA ALA A 85 7.43 10.17 8.91
C ALA A 85 6.90 8.73 8.81
N GLU A 86 6.24 8.25 9.87
CA GLU A 86 5.60 6.94 9.85
C GLU A 86 4.30 7.00 9.02
N LEU A 87 4.25 6.18 7.97
CA LEU A 87 3.05 6.00 7.17
C LEU A 87 2.24 4.79 7.66
N LEU A 88 2.87 3.64 7.79
CA LEU A 88 2.20 2.37 8.05
C LEU A 88 2.98 1.60 9.11
N TRP A 89 2.25 1.14 10.13
CA TRP A 89 2.73 0.13 11.07
C TRP A 89 1.85 -1.12 10.99
N GLN A 90 2.48 -2.28 11.07
CA GLN A 90 1.82 -3.58 11.03
C GLN A 90 2.26 -4.43 12.22
N GLU A 91 1.30 -5.02 12.92
CA GLU A 91 1.55 -6.11 13.86
C GLU A 91 1.56 -7.41 13.07
N LEU A 92 2.70 -8.09 13.07
CA LEU A 92 2.86 -9.39 12.42
C LEU A 92 3.24 -10.40 13.48
N GLU A 93 2.49 -11.49 13.53
CA GLU A 93 2.81 -12.65 14.35
C GLU A 93 3.57 -13.65 13.48
N ALA A 94 4.59 -14.30 14.05
CA ALA A 94 5.15 -15.49 13.41
C ALA A 94 4.04 -16.55 13.31
N SER A 95 3.90 -17.19 12.15
CA SER A 95 2.95 -18.30 12.05
C SER A 95 3.43 -19.43 12.98
N GLN A 96 2.53 -20.12 13.67
CA GLN A 96 2.93 -21.19 14.61
C GLN A 96 3.68 -22.36 13.92
N ASP A 97 3.64 -22.40 12.59
CA ASP A 97 4.24 -23.43 11.75
C ASP A 97 5.54 -22.97 11.05
N ASP A 98 5.99 -21.73 11.27
CA ASP A 98 7.19 -21.18 10.65
C ASP A 98 7.96 -20.30 11.64
N ASP A 99 9.18 -20.73 12.00
CA ASP A 99 10.12 -19.97 12.84
C ASP A 99 10.71 -18.73 12.10
N GLY A 100 10.19 -18.42 10.91
CA GLY A 100 10.69 -17.40 9.98
C GLY A 100 10.20 -15.97 10.24
N ILE A 101 10.97 -15.02 9.68
CA ILE A 101 10.60 -13.60 9.64
C ILE A 101 9.42 -13.45 8.67
N PRO A 102 8.27 -12.86 9.09
CA PRO A 102 7.05 -12.78 8.27
C PRO A 102 7.15 -11.82 7.08
N LEU A 103 8.27 -11.11 6.96
CA LEU A 103 8.55 -10.16 5.89
C LEU A 103 9.90 -10.46 5.26
N ARG A 104 9.97 -10.30 3.93
CA ARG A 104 11.24 -10.29 3.21
C ARG A 104 12.02 -9.02 3.54
N VAL A 105 13.29 -9.18 3.90
CA VAL A 105 14.25 -8.07 3.97
C VAL A 105 14.93 -7.95 2.62
N PHE A 106 14.85 -6.78 1.99
CA PHE A 106 15.51 -6.54 0.71
C PHE A 106 17.01 -6.33 0.90
N THR A 107 17.78 -6.92 -0.01
CA THR A 107 19.20 -6.63 -0.21
C THR A 107 19.38 -5.59 -1.31
N VAL A 108 20.57 -5.00 -1.41
CA VAL A 108 20.92 -4.10 -2.52
C VAL A 108 20.73 -4.82 -3.86
N THR A 109 21.21 -6.06 -3.99
CA THR A 109 21.05 -6.87 -5.20
C THR A 109 19.58 -7.08 -5.57
N ASP A 110 18.70 -7.28 -4.57
CA ASP A 110 17.27 -7.38 -4.84
C ASP A 110 16.72 -6.10 -5.47
N LEU A 111 17.17 -4.93 -4.99
CA LEU A 111 16.70 -3.63 -5.48
C LEU A 111 17.30 -3.26 -6.83
N GLU A 112 18.59 -3.55 -7.07
CA GLU A 112 19.25 -3.32 -8.37
C GLU A 112 18.58 -4.10 -9.51
N SER A 113 18.00 -5.27 -9.21
CA SER A 113 17.24 -6.05 -10.19
C SER A 113 15.84 -5.48 -10.48
N GLN A 114 15.33 -4.60 -9.62
CA GLN A 114 13.95 -4.07 -9.67
C GLN A 114 13.88 -2.63 -10.18
N TYR A 115 14.90 -1.82 -9.91
CA TYR A 115 14.95 -0.41 -10.25
C TYR A 115 16.03 -0.15 -11.30
N GLU A 116 15.78 0.82 -12.17
CA GLU A 116 16.82 1.34 -13.05
C GLU A 116 17.94 1.91 -12.17
N LEU A 117 19.17 1.50 -12.47
CA LEU A 117 20.33 2.15 -11.88
C LEU A 117 20.34 3.59 -12.37
N PRO A 118 20.72 4.55 -11.51
CA PRO A 118 20.97 5.91 -11.96
C PRO A 118 21.85 5.86 -13.21
N GLY A 119 21.48 6.63 -14.23
CA GLY A 119 22.39 6.85 -15.34
C GLY A 119 23.72 7.33 -14.77
N ASP A 120 24.82 6.88 -15.34
CA ASP A 120 26.03 7.70 -15.31
C ASP A 120 25.64 8.95 -16.11
N ASP A 121 25.01 9.91 -15.43
CA ASP A 121 24.46 11.15 -15.97
C ASP A 121 25.62 12.06 -16.37
N GLY A 122 26.57 11.53 -17.14
CA GLY A 122 27.82 12.11 -17.62
C GLY A 122 28.15 13.44 -16.96
N VAL A 123 28.39 13.44 -15.65
CA VAL A 123 29.06 14.56 -15.03
C VAL A 123 30.44 14.51 -15.66
N PRO A 124 30.80 15.44 -16.56
CA PRO A 124 32.10 15.39 -17.16
C PRO A 124 33.09 15.49 -16.00
N ALA A 125 34.03 14.55 -15.95
CA ALA A 125 35.18 14.68 -15.09
C ALA A 125 35.90 15.99 -15.48
N ASN A 126 35.66 17.03 -14.68
CA ASN A 126 36.28 18.36 -14.72
C ASN A 126 35.97 19.22 -15.97
N ALA A 127 35.37 20.38 -15.72
CA ALA A 127 35.73 21.65 -16.36
C ALA A 127 35.47 22.80 -15.37
#